data_AF-A0A316TQ69-F1
#
_entry.id   AF-A0A316TQ69-F1
#
_cell.length_a   1.000
_cell.length_b   1.000
_cell.length_c   1.000
_cell.angle_alpha   90.00
_cell.angle_beta   90.00
_cell.angle_gamma   90.00
#
_symmetry.space_group_name_H-M   'P 1'
#
loop_
_entity.id
_entity.type
_entity.pdbx_description
1 polymer ?
#
loop_
_entity_poly.entity_id
_entity_poly.type
_entity_poly.pdbx_seq_one_letter_code
_entity_poly.pdbx_strand_id
1 'polypeptide(L)'
;MMKTLIGMLSLILILMVNAAPLQAQQTGQQQMQRQMEQMHRMQDQMNRMMERTQNMTREMSRRMEQAQNDAMRNQFRMMHRFSEHLGATLGNMKDAAERCQMMMQDREMMRDRNMQQEMERMQQHLSDMSGQMDEAIQTMERMAQRLRDRASQ
;
A
#
# COMPACT_ATOMS: atom_id res chain seq x y z
N MET A 1 73.64 -7.65 -12.18
CA MET A 1 72.34 -6.98 -12.39
C MET A 1 71.20 -7.77 -11.72
N MET A 2 71.17 -7.84 -10.38
CA MET A 2 70.09 -8.56 -9.64
C MET A 2 69.65 -7.86 -8.35
N LYS A 3 70.12 -6.63 -8.09
CA LYS A 3 69.84 -5.92 -6.82
C LYS A 3 68.76 -4.84 -6.91
N THR A 4 68.29 -4.50 -8.12
CA THR A 4 67.32 -3.41 -8.35
C THR A 4 65.87 -3.87 -8.45
N LEU A 5 65.60 -5.18 -8.53
CA LEU A 5 64.26 -5.74 -8.69
C LEU A 5 63.49 -5.96 -7.37
N ILE A 6 64.19 -5.99 -6.23
CA ILE A 6 63.56 -6.25 -4.92
C ILE A 6 63.00 -4.97 -4.28
N GLY A 7 63.51 -3.80 -4.67
CA GLY A 7 63.10 -2.51 -4.11
C GLY A 7 61.74 -1.98 -4.61
N MET A 8 61.28 -2.38 -5.80
CA MET A 8 60.01 -1.90 -6.38
C MET A 8 58.77 -2.68 -5.94
N LEU A 9 58.93 -3.89 -5.40
CA LEU A 9 57.81 -4.71 -4.94
C LEU A 9 57.29 -4.31 -3.55
N SER A 10 58.04 -3.50 -2.79
CA SER A 10 57.68 -3.12 -1.42
C SER A 10 56.81 -1.86 -1.33
N LEU A 11 56.61 -1.13 -2.44
CA LEU A 11 55.88 0.16 -2.44
C LEU A 11 54.41 0.06 -2.88
N ILE A 12 53.95 -1.11 -3.32
CA ILE A 12 52.57 -1.31 -3.83
C ILE A 12 51.62 -1.81 -2.73
N LEU A 13 52.12 -2.25 -1.59
CA LEU A 13 51.33 -2.88 -0.52
C LEU A 13 50.64 -1.91 0.47
N ILE A 14 50.87 -0.60 0.36
CA ILE A 14 50.35 0.40 1.33
C ILE A 14 49.03 1.05 0.88
N LEU A 15 48.52 0.78 -0.32
CA LEU A 15 47.32 1.45 -0.85
C LEU A 15 45.97 0.73 -0.58
N MET A 16 45.95 -0.44 0.08
CA MET A 16 44.71 -1.23 0.21
C MET A 16 44.01 -1.18 1.58
N VAL A 17 44.48 -0.37 2.53
CA VAL A 17 43.97 -0.42 3.92
C VAL A 17 42.84 0.59 4.22
N ASN A 18 42.50 1.51 3.30
CA ASN A 18 41.48 2.55 3.56
C ASN A 18 40.20 2.45 2.71
N ALA A 19 39.88 1.30 2.13
CA ALA A 19 38.58 1.05 1.50
C ALA A 19 37.52 0.65 2.55
N ALA A 20 37.29 1.51 3.55
CA ALA A 20 36.11 1.43 4.41
C ALA A 20 34.85 1.91 3.64
N PRO A 21 33.63 1.51 4.05
CA PRO A 21 32.60 1.00 3.15
C PRO A 21 31.77 2.10 2.48
N LEU A 22 32.13 2.48 1.25
CA LEU A 22 31.28 3.28 0.37
C LEU A 22 30.01 2.53 -0.11
N GLN A 23 29.90 1.22 0.15
CA GLN A 23 28.77 0.39 -0.27
C GLN A 23 27.49 0.58 0.56
N ALA A 24 27.57 1.17 1.76
CA ALA A 24 26.39 1.37 2.62
C ALA A 24 25.47 2.52 2.16
N GLN A 25 25.95 3.42 1.28
CA GLN A 25 25.19 4.60 0.86
C GLN A 25 24.42 4.38 -0.47
N GLN A 26 24.84 3.42 -1.30
CA GLN A 26 24.16 3.10 -2.55
C GLN A 26 22.93 2.19 -2.37
N THR A 27 22.88 1.36 -1.32
CA THR A 27 21.75 0.47 -1.06
C THR A 27 20.50 1.21 -0.58
N GLY A 28 20.64 2.28 0.22
CA GLY A 28 19.51 3.03 0.75
C GLY A 28 18.67 3.73 -0.32
N GLN A 29 19.32 4.19 -1.41
CA GLN A 29 18.63 4.91 -2.48
C GLN A 29 17.74 3.98 -3.33
N GLN A 30 18.17 2.73 -3.54
CA GLN A 30 17.37 1.72 -4.25
C GLN A 30 16.17 1.23 -3.42
N GLN A 31 16.34 1.08 -2.11
CA GLN A 31 15.27 0.63 -1.22
C GLN A 31 14.11 1.64 -1.19
N MET A 32 14.44 2.94 -1.09
CA MET A 32 13.45 4.01 -1.10
C MET A 32 12.64 4.05 -2.41
N GLN A 33 13.27 3.78 -3.55
CA GLN A 33 12.58 3.74 -4.84
C GLN A 33 11.55 2.61 -4.90
N ARG A 34 11.87 1.42 -4.37
CA ARG A 34 10.91 0.30 -4.29
C ARG A 34 9.72 0.61 -3.37
N GLN A 35 9.97 1.26 -2.23
CA GLN A 35 8.90 1.65 -1.31
C GLN A 35 7.92 2.63 -1.96
N MET A 36 8.43 3.60 -2.72
CA MET A 36 7.58 4.55 -3.46
C MET A 36 6.69 3.84 -4.49
N GLU A 37 7.24 2.89 -5.24
CA GLU A 37 6.45 2.09 -6.19
C GLU A 37 5.37 1.25 -5.51
N GLN A 38 5.66 0.64 -4.36
CA GLN A 38 4.65 -0.10 -3.59
C GLN A 38 3.50 0.81 -3.15
N MET A 39 3.82 2.02 -2.69
CA MET A 39 2.81 2.98 -2.26
C MET A 39 1.93 3.45 -3.42
N HIS A 40 2.50 3.70 -4.60
CA HIS A 40 1.71 4.03 -5.80
C HIS A 40 0.76 2.89 -6.17
N ARG A 41 1.23 1.63 -6.18
CA ARG A 41 0.36 0.48 -6.44
C ARG A 41 -0.79 0.37 -5.44
N MET A 42 -0.51 0.65 -4.16
CA MET A 42 -1.52 0.66 -3.11
C MET A 42 -2.54 1.79 -3.31
N GLN A 43 -2.09 3.00 -3.67
CA GLN A 43 -2.99 4.13 -3.96
C GLN A 43 -3.92 3.82 -5.14
N ASP A 44 -3.38 3.23 -6.20
CA ASP A 44 -4.18 2.76 -7.34
C ASP A 44 -5.19 1.69 -6.94
N GLN A 45 -4.78 0.74 -6.09
CA GLN A 45 -5.67 -0.29 -5.56
C GLN A 45 -6.80 0.34 -4.73
N MET A 46 -6.49 1.27 -3.84
CA MET A 46 -7.49 1.98 -3.03
C MET A 46 -8.46 2.78 -3.89
N ASN A 47 -7.98 3.48 -4.93
CA ASN A 47 -8.86 4.20 -5.85
C ASN A 47 -9.85 3.23 -6.55
N ARG A 48 -9.38 2.06 -7.00
CA ARG A 48 -10.26 1.02 -7.57
C ARG A 48 -11.27 0.49 -6.54
N MET A 49 -10.83 0.25 -5.31
CA MET A 49 -11.70 -0.20 -4.21
C MET A 49 -12.78 0.84 -3.87
N MET A 50 -12.41 2.13 -3.85
CA MET A 50 -13.35 3.22 -3.63
C MET A 50 -14.39 3.28 -4.76
N GLU A 51 -13.99 3.16 -6.02
CA GLU A 51 -14.90 3.15 -7.15
C GLU A 51 -15.88 1.97 -7.08
N ARG A 52 -15.38 0.75 -6.83
CA ARG A 52 -16.21 -0.45 -6.65
C ARG A 52 -17.22 -0.27 -5.52
N THR A 53 -16.77 0.28 -4.40
CA THR A 53 -17.62 0.55 -3.24
C THR A 53 -18.70 1.59 -3.55
N GLN A 54 -18.36 2.68 -4.24
CA GLN A 54 -19.34 3.69 -4.68
C GLN A 54 -20.36 3.12 -5.66
N ASN A 55 -19.92 2.30 -6.61
CA ASN A 55 -20.81 1.63 -7.55
C ASN A 55 -21.77 0.68 -6.84
N MET A 56 -21.28 -0.08 -5.86
CA MET A 56 -22.11 -0.93 -5.00
C MET A 56 -23.14 -0.09 -4.23
N THR A 57 -22.74 1.02 -3.58
CA THR A 57 -23.68 1.91 -2.87
C THR A 57 -24.80 2.40 -3.80
N ARG A 58 -24.45 2.92 -4.98
CA ARG A 58 -25.43 3.40 -5.97
C ARG A 58 -26.37 2.30 -6.45
N GLU A 59 -25.85 1.09 -6.63
CA GLU A 59 -26.66 -0.04 -7.03
C GLU A 59 -27.63 -0.46 -5.92
N MET A 60 -27.14 -0.64 -4.69
CA MET A 60 -27.97 -1.02 -3.55
C MET A 60 -29.09 -0.01 -3.31
N SER A 61 -28.80 1.29 -3.47
CA SER A 61 -29.81 2.35 -3.38
C SER A 61 -30.93 2.17 -4.41
N ARG A 62 -30.57 1.98 -5.69
CA ARG A 62 -31.56 1.73 -6.77
C ARG A 62 -32.38 0.46 -6.52
N ARG A 63 -31.74 -0.63 -6.07
CA ARG A 63 -32.42 -1.89 -5.76
C ARG A 63 -33.34 -1.77 -4.56
N MET A 64 -32.95 -0.99 -3.55
CA MET A 64 -33.78 -0.71 -2.39
C MET A 64 -35.07 0.03 -2.76
N GLU A 65 -35.03 0.92 -3.75
CA GLU A 65 -36.23 1.61 -4.28
C GLU A 65 -37.13 0.67 -5.08
N GLN A 66 -36.56 -0.30 -5.79
CA GLN A 66 -37.28 -1.26 -6.61
C GLN A 66 -37.80 -2.48 -5.84
N ALA A 67 -37.33 -2.70 -4.61
CA ALA A 67 -37.71 -3.86 -3.80
C ALA A 67 -39.18 -3.79 -3.38
N GLN A 68 -39.94 -4.83 -3.73
CA GLN A 68 -41.38 -4.91 -3.46
C GLN A 68 -41.72 -5.33 -2.02
N ASN A 69 -40.78 -5.96 -1.30
CA ASN A 69 -40.99 -6.44 0.07
C ASN A 69 -39.97 -5.82 1.04
N ASP A 70 -40.45 -5.45 2.23
CA ASP A 70 -39.66 -4.89 3.33
C ASP A 70 -38.46 -5.74 3.74
N ALA A 71 -38.58 -7.07 3.69
CA ALA A 71 -37.46 -7.96 4.01
C ALA A 71 -36.26 -7.75 3.06
N MET A 72 -36.55 -7.62 1.77
CA MET A 72 -35.55 -7.40 0.73
C MET A 72 -35.02 -5.97 0.76
N ARG A 73 -35.91 -4.99 0.99
CA ARG A 73 -35.54 -3.60 1.20
C ARG A 73 -34.58 -3.43 2.37
N ASN A 74 -34.79 -4.18 3.47
CA ASN A 74 -33.89 -4.16 4.62
C ASN A 74 -32.52 -4.77 4.29
N GLN A 75 -32.46 -5.85 3.51
CA GLN A 75 -31.20 -6.45 3.06
C GLN A 75 -30.38 -5.48 2.20
N PHE A 76 -31.01 -4.81 1.22
CA PHE A 76 -30.34 -3.79 0.43
C PHE A 76 -29.91 -2.58 1.27
N ARG A 77 -30.72 -2.16 2.24
CA ARG A 77 -30.36 -1.07 3.17
C ARG A 77 -29.13 -1.40 4.01
N MET A 78 -29.03 -2.63 4.53
CA MET A 78 -27.85 -3.07 5.28
C MET A 78 -26.60 -3.05 4.40
N MET A 79 -26.70 -3.58 3.18
CA MET A 79 -25.59 -3.58 2.21
C MET A 79 -25.14 -2.16 1.86
N HIS A 80 -26.08 -1.25 1.64
CA HIS A 80 -25.81 0.17 1.38
C HIS A 80 -25.03 0.84 2.51
N ARG A 81 -25.48 0.67 3.76
CA ARG A 81 -24.76 1.26 4.91
C ARG A 81 -23.37 0.69 5.07
N PHE A 82 -23.22 -0.61 4.85
CA PHE A 82 -21.92 -1.25 4.92
C PHE A 82 -20.98 -0.75 3.82
N SER A 83 -21.47 -0.59 2.57
CA SER A 83 -20.68 -0.04 1.48
C SER A 83 -20.30 1.42 1.73
N GLU A 84 -21.19 2.24 2.30
CA GLU A 84 -20.84 3.60 2.73
C GLU A 84 -19.72 3.60 3.78
N HIS A 85 -19.82 2.72 4.79
CA HIS A 85 -18.79 2.61 5.82
C HIS A 85 -17.44 2.16 5.26
N LEU A 86 -17.42 1.17 4.38
CA LEU A 86 -16.21 0.76 3.66
C LEU A 86 -15.62 1.92 2.86
N GLY A 87 -16.47 2.69 2.16
CA GLY A 87 -16.02 3.84 1.37
C GLY A 87 -15.33 4.90 2.23
N ALA A 88 -15.88 5.20 3.41
CA ALA A 88 -15.29 6.12 4.37
C ALA A 88 -13.96 5.59 4.94
N THR A 89 -13.90 4.30 5.30
CA THR A 89 -12.67 3.68 5.81
C THR A 89 -11.57 3.66 4.75
N LEU A 90 -11.90 3.33 3.50
CA LEU A 90 -10.97 3.41 2.37
C LEU A 90 -10.45 4.84 2.15
N GLY A 91 -11.31 5.84 2.29
CA GLY A 91 -10.91 7.26 2.26
C GLY A 91 -9.88 7.59 3.34
N ASN A 92 -10.15 7.21 4.59
CA ASN A 92 -9.22 7.42 5.70
C ASN A 92 -7.89 6.68 5.49
N MET A 93 -7.92 5.46 4.94
CA MET A 93 -6.72 4.69 4.62
C MET A 93 -5.90 5.34 3.50
N LYS A 94 -6.57 5.87 2.47
CA LYS A 94 -5.92 6.63 1.41
C LYS A 94 -5.23 7.87 1.97
N ASP A 95 -5.92 8.64 2.81
CA ASP A 95 -5.34 9.82 3.46
C ASP A 95 -4.13 9.46 4.33
N ALA A 96 -4.21 8.35 5.08
CA ALA A 96 -3.09 7.84 5.86
C ALA A 96 -1.90 7.42 4.98
N ALA A 97 -2.16 6.77 3.85
CA ALA A 97 -1.13 6.40 2.88
C ALA A 97 -0.48 7.61 2.22
N GLU A 98 -1.25 8.63 1.84
CA GLU A 98 -0.73 9.86 1.27
C GLU A 98 0.16 10.61 2.29
N ARG A 99 -0.25 10.64 3.57
CA ARG A 99 0.58 11.17 4.66
C ARG A 99 1.86 10.35 4.84
N CYS A 100 1.77 9.02 4.83
CA CYS A 100 2.94 8.15 4.88
C CYS A 100 3.91 8.45 3.73
N GLN A 101 3.39 8.67 2.51
CA GLN A 101 4.19 9.02 1.35
C GLN A 101 4.88 10.38 1.50
N MET A 102 4.20 11.38 2.06
CA MET A 102 4.80 12.69 2.35
C MET A 102 5.94 12.56 3.37
N MET A 103 5.74 11.77 4.42
CA MET A 103 6.76 11.55 5.44
C MET A 103 7.99 10.79 4.90
N MET A 104 7.80 9.83 4.00
CA MET A 104 8.92 9.14 3.34
C MET A 104 9.73 10.04 2.39
N GLN A 105 9.12 11.10 1.85
CA GLN A 105 9.81 12.07 1.02
C GLN A 105 10.61 13.09 1.84
N ASP A 106 10.34 13.19 3.14
CA ASP A 106 11.08 14.06 4.05
C ASP A 106 12.45 13.45 4.38
N ARG A 107 13.50 14.07 3.82
CA ARG A 107 14.89 13.63 4.02
C ARG A 107 15.37 13.75 5.45
N GLU A 108 14.84 14.68 6.24
CA GLU A 108 15.26 14.84 7.64
C GLU A 108 14.75 13.68 8.49
N MET A 109 13.48 13.29 8.31
CA MET A 109 12.92 12.12 8.99
C MET A 109 13.57 10.82 8.52
N MET A 110 13.83 10.68 7.22
CA MET A 110 14.49 9.50 6.68
C MET A 110 15.98 9.43 6.98
N ARG A 111 16.56 10.38 7.73
CA ARG A 111 17.95 10.30 8.19
C ARG A 111 18.09 9.42 9.44
N ASP A 112 17.01 9.27 10.21
CA ASP A 112 16.96 8.39 11.37
C ASP A 112 16.55 6.96 10.97
N ARG A 113 17.38 5.98 11.32
CA ARG A 113 17.10 4.56 11.03
C ARG A 113 15.87 4.03 11.76
N ASN A 114 15.58 4.52 12.96
CA ASN A 114 14.39 4.09 13.70
C ASN A 114 13.14 4.56 12.97
N MET A 115 13.14 5.81 12.50
CA MET A 115 12.04 6.35 11.70
C MET A 115 11.87 5.59 10.39
N GLN A 116 12.95 5.24 9.69
CA GLN A 116 12.86 4.40 8.48
C GLN A 116 12.15 3.06 8.77
N GLN A 117 12.50 2.39 9.86
CA GLN A 117 11.87 1.11 10.24
C GLN A 117 10.40 1.27 10.63
N GLU A 118 10.04 2.32 11.36
CA GLU A 118 8.64 2.59 11.72
C GLU A 118 7.81 2.92 10.48
N MET A 119 8.36 3.67 9.51
CA MET A 119 7.70 3.94 8.22
C MET A 119 7.49 2.66 7.41
N GLU A 120 8.48 1.76 7.37
CA GLU A 120 8.35 0.46 6.72
C GLU A 120 7.23 -0.38 7.34
N ARG A 121 7.15 -0.43 8.68
CA ARG A 121 6.07 -1.13 9.38
C ARG A 121 4.71 -0.52 9.09
N MET A 122 4.62 0.81 9.07
CA MET A 122 3.38 1.51 8.74
C MET A 122 2.95 1.24 7.30
N GLN A 123 3.88 1.27 6.34
CA GLN A 123 3.60 0.91 4.95
C GLN A 123 3.10 -0.53 4.83
N GLN A 124 3.75 -1.48 5.50
CA GLN A 124 3.31 -2.87 5.50
C GLN A 124 1.91 -3.01 6.10
N HIS A 125 1.64 -2.34 7.23
CA HIS A 125 0.33 -2.38 7.86
C HIS A 125 -0.78 -1.81 6.96
N LEU A 126 -0.52 -0.69 6.29
CA LEU A 126 -1.45 -0.12 5.32
C LEU A 126 -1.70 -1.07 4.13
N SER A 127 -0.64 -1.74 3.65
CA SER A 127 -0.75 -2.74 2.58
C SER A 127 -1.61 -3.94 3.02
N ASP A 128 -1.39 -4.47 4.22
CA ASP A 128 -2.15 -5.59 4.76
C ASP A 128 -3.62 -5.22 4.95
N MET A 129 -3.90 -4.05 5.52
CA MET A 129 -5.25 -3.53 5.65
C MET A 129 -5.91 -3.33 4.28
N SER A 130 -5.17 -2.84 3.27
CA SER A 130 -5.67 -2.69 1.90
C SER A 130 -6.09 -4.04 1.32
N GLY A 131 -5.30 -5.08 1.54
CA GLY A 131 -5.64 -6.46 1.15
C GLY A 131 -6.93 -6.96 1.84
N GLN A 132 -7.02 -6.81 3.16
CA GLN A 132 -8.21 -7.20 3.93
C GLN A 132 -9.48 -6.46 3.46
N MET A 133 -9.35 -5.17 3.12
CA MET A 133 -10.46 -4.39 2.59
C MET A 133 -10.89 -4.86 1.20
N ASP A 134 -9.95 -5.22 0.33
CA ASP A 134 -10.27 -5.78 -0.99
C ASP A 134 -11.06 -7.09 -0.86
N GLU A 135 -10.63 -7.99 0.03
CA GLU A 135 -11.35 -9.24 0.33
C GLU A 135 -12.76 -8.98 0.89
N ALA A 136 -12.91 -7.98 1.76
CA ALA A 136 -14.20 -7.57 2.30
C ALA A 136 -15.13 -7.06 1.19
N ILE A 137 -14.62 -6.22 0.27
CA ILE A 137 -15.37 -5.70 -0.88
C ILE A 137 -15.78 -6.85 -1.81
N GLN A 138 -14.86 -7.77 -2.14
CA GLN A 138 -15.18 -8.94 -2.98
C GLN A 138 -16.27 -9.82 -2.35
N THR A 139 -16.24 -9.97 -1.03
CA THR A 139 -17.26 -10.72 -0.30
C THR A 139 -18.61 -10.01 -0.35
N MET A 140 -18.61 -8.69 -0.18
CA MET A 140 -19.79 -7.85 -0.34
C MET A 140 -20.37 -7.91 -1.75
N GLU A 141 -19.54 -7.86 -2.78
CA GLU A 141 -19.98 -8.00 -4.18
C GLU A 141 -20.65 -9.35 -4.44
N ARG A 142 -20.10 -10.44 -3.88
CA ARG A 142 -20.73 -11.77 -3.96
C ARG A 142 -22.07 -11.82 -3.24
N MET A 143 -22.19 -11.18 -2.08
CA MET A 143 -23.47 -11.07 -1.37
C MET A 143 -24.49 -10.23 -2.15
N ALA A 144 -24.06 -9.10 -2.70
CA ALA A 144 -24.86 -8.23 -3.55
C ALA A 144 -25.41 -8.99 -4.77
N GLN A 145 -24.56 -9.78 -5.43
CA GLN A 145 -24.99 -10.61 -6.56
C GLN A 145 -26.04 -11.64 -6.14
N ARG A 146 -25.84 -12.36 -5.02
CA ARG A 146 -26.84 -13.33 -4.53
C ARG A 146 -28.17 -12.68 -4.17
N LEU A 147 -28.14 -11.48 -3.60
CA LEU A 147 -29.34 -10.70 -3.30
C LEU A 147 -30.06 -10.30 -4.59
N ARG A 148 -29.30 -9.90 -5.60
CA ARG A 148 -29.82 -9.54 -6.92
C ARG A 148 -30.52 -10.73 -7.57
N ASP A 149 -29.89 -11.90 -7.57
CA ASP A 149 -30.43 -13.11 -8.19
C ASP A 149 -31.75 -13.55 -7.53
N ARG A 150 -31.88 -13.34 -6.22
CA ARG A 150 -33.13 -13.59 -5.45
C ARG A 150 -34.21 -12.55 -5.72
N ALA A 151 -33.85 -11.31 -6.05
CA ALA A 151 -34.79 -10.25 -6.36
C ALA A 151 -35.36 -10.33 -7.78
N SER A 152 -34.69 -11.06 -8.66
CA SER A 152 -35.13 -11.32 -10.04
C SER A 152 -35.96 -12.59 -10.21
N GLN A 153 -36.10 -13.40 -9.16
CA GLN A 153 -36.99 -14.56 -9.09
C GLN A 153 -38.36 -14.14 -8.55
#